data_AF-A0A0M0BRQ5-F1
#
_entry.id   AF-A0A0M0BRQ5-F1
#
_cell.length_a   1.000
_cell.length_b   1.000
_cell.length_c   1.000
_cell.angle_alpha   90.00
_cell.angle_beta   90.00
_cell.angle_gamma   90.00
#
_symmetry.space_group_name_H-M   'P 1'
#
loop_
_entity.id
_entity.type
_entity.pdbx_description
1 polymer ?
#
loop_
_entity_poly.entity_id
_entity_poly.type
_entity_poly.pdbx_seq_one_letter_code
_entity_poly.pdbx_strand_id
1 'polypeptide(L)'
;MSLFSDPNIAWPKQARWWNYVEENETFALWLLNAAAGSHTTAIEQARVLARFLDIMNWSLDDFTRLAKDDKRGLERRLEIFARGLESQGYKRATINNYFKAIRSWLRYNDVELTRRIKLSKTESRREMVPSQDDVALIL
;
A
#
# COMPACT_ATOMS: atom_id res chain seq x y z
N MET A 1 -2.22 25.08 13.04
CA MET A 1 -2.08 23.73 13.60
C MET A 1 -1.05 23.01 12.74
N SER A 2 0.03 22.50 13.33
CA SER A 2 1.05 21.77 12.55
C SER A 2 0.50 20.38 12.21
N LEU A 3 0.54 19.98 10.93
CA LEU A 3 0.15 18.62 10.55
C LEU A 3 1.09 17.62 11.23
N PHE A 4 0.56 16.45 11.64
CA PHE A 4 1.36 15.40 12.29
C PHE A 4 2.05 15.82 13.60
N SER A 5 1.39 16.68 14.39
CA SER A 5 1.84 17.11 15.72
C SER A 5 1.16 16.39 16.87
N ASP A 6 0.25 15.46 16.61
CA ASP A 6 -0.41 14.68 17.68
C ASP A 6 0.64 13.80 18.39
N PRO A 7 0.88 14.02 19.70
CA PRO A 7 1.90 13.29 20.45
C PRO A 7 1.54 11.82 20.68
N ASN A 8 0.27 11.43 20.50
CA ASN A 8 -0.18 10.04 20.70
C ASN A 8 0.10 9.14 19.49
N ILE A 9 0.56 9.72 18.38
CA ILE A 9 0.85 8.98 17.15
C ILE A 9 2.34 9.02 16.90
N ALA A 10 2.96 7.83 16.90
CA ALA A 10 4.36 7.65 16.54
C ALA A 10 4.54 7.77 15.00
N TRP A 11 4.50 9.00 14.50
CA TRP A 11 4.75 9.29 13.08
C TRP A 11 6.20 8.95 12.72
N PRO A 12 6.46 8.12 11.70
CA PRO A 12 7.80 7.67 11.35
C PRO A 12 8.53 8.71 10.50
N LYS A 13 8.81 9.88 11.07
CA LYS A 13 9.41 11.05 10.40
C LYS A 13 10.81 10.79 9.81
N GLN A 14 11.49 9.76 10.29
CA GLN A 14 12.81 9.34 9.80
C GLN A 14 12.75 8.30 8.67
N ALA A 15 11.56 7.79 8.32
CA ALA A 15 11.44 6.80 7.26
C ALA A 15 11.66 7.47 5.89
N ARG A 16 12.35 6.78 4.96
CA ARG A 16 12.63 7.32 3.62
C ARG A 16 11.39 7.83 2.88
N TRP A 17 10.26 7.14 3.02
CA TRP A 17 9.01 7.54 2.36
C TRP A 17 8.38 8.79 2.96
N TRP A 18 8.83 9.24 4.14
CA TRP A 18 8.33 10.44 4.78
C TRP A 18 8.58 11.71 3.96
N ASN A 19 9.59 11.71 3.07
CA ASN A 19 9.81 12.79 2.12
C ASN A 19 8.57 13.11 1.29
N TYR A 20 7.72 12.12 0.94
CA TYR A 20 6.45 12.40 0.25
C TYR A 20 5.49 13.25 1.10
N VAL A 21 5.52 13.14 2.43
CA VAL A 21 4.73 13.97 3.34
C VAL A 21 5.26 15.40 3.36
N GLU A 22 6.58 15.57 3.32
CA GLU A 22 7.25 16.87 3.39
C GLU A 22 7.16 17.64 2.06
N GLU A 23 7.21 16.92 0.94
CA GLU A 23 7.29 17.50 -0.40
C GLU A 23 5.93 17.59 -1.11
N ASN A 24 4.90 16.87 -0.65
CA ASN A 24 3.60 16.81 -1.32
C ASN A 24 2.43 16.97 -0.32
N GLU A 25 1.79 18.13 -0.35
CA GLU A 25 0.64 18.46 0.51
C GLU A 25 -0.53 17.49 0.33
N THR A 26 -0.82 17.06 -0.90
CA THR A 26 -1.88 16.08 -1.18
C THR A 26 -1.59 14.73 -0.53
N PHE A 27 -0.32 14.30 -0.52
CA PHE A 27 0.11 13.08 0.17
C PHE A 27 -0.03 13.20 1.68
N ALA A 28 0.36 14.34 2.26
CA ALA A 28 0.17 14.62 3.67
C ALA A 28 -1.32 14.55 4.07
N LEU A 29 -2.20 15.19 3.30
CA LEU A 29 -3.64 15.20 3.56
C LEU A 29 -4.26 13.81 3.38
N TRP A 30 -3.86 13.07 2.34
CA TRP A 30 -4.28 11.68 2.14
C TRP A 30 -3.90 10.79 3.34
N LEU A 31 -2.66 10.91 3.82
CA LEU A 31 -2.17 10.13 4.96
C LEU A 31 -3.00 10.44 6.22
N LEU A 32 -3.28 11.72 6.50
CA LEU A 32 -4.12 12.12 7.63
C LEU A 32 -5.56 11.60 7.50
N ASN A 33 -6.14 11.71 6.31
CA ASN A 33 -7.47 11.20 6.03
C ASN A 33 -7.54 9.67 6.22
N ALA A 34 -6.54 8.93 5.74
CA ALA A 34 -6.44 7.49 5.98
C ALA A 34 -6.25 7.16 7.47
N ALA A 35 -5.52 8.00 8.20
CA ALA A 35 -5.21 7.79 9.60
C ALA A 35 -6.42 7.96 10.53
N ALA A 36 -7.44 8.71 10.12
CA ALA A 36 -8.70 8.87 10.86
C ALA A 36 -9.39 7.53 11.19
N GLY A 37 -9.19 6.50 10.36
CA GLY A 37 -9.66 5.14 10.66
C GLY A 37 -8.64 4.30 11.45
N SER A 38 -7.35 4.38 11.09
CA SER A 38 -6.28 3.65 11.77
C SER A 38 -4.91 4.20 11.37
N HIS A 39 -4.19 4.79 12.34
CA HIS A 39 -2.83 5.32 12.14
C HIS A 39 -1.85 4.28 11.62
N THR A 40 -1.87 3.08 12.21
CA THR A 40 -1.00 1.97 11.80
C THR A 40 -1.27 1.55 10.36
N THR A 41 -2.55 1.46 9.97
CA THR A 41 -2.92 1.10 8.60
C THR A 41 -2.52 2.19 7.60
N ALA A 42 -2.67 3.46 7.97
CA ALA A 42 -2.30 4.59 7.12
C ALA A 42 -0.78 4.65 6.88
N ILE A 43 0.02 4.49 7.94
CA ILE A 43 1.49 4.37 7.87
C ILE A 43 1.90 3.20 6.97
N GLU A 44 1.26 2.04 7.13
CA GLU A 44 1.55 0.88 6.29
C GLU A 44 1.20 1.14 4.82
N GLN A 45 0.05 1.75 4.53
CA GLN A 45 -0.34 2.09 3.17
C GLN A 45 0.64 3.06 2.52
N ALA A 46 1.09 4.10 3.24
CA ALA A 46 2.08 5.05 2.72
C ALA A 46 3.42 4.36 2.41
N ARG A 47 3.91 3.51 3.31
CA ARG A 47 5.12 2.71 3.11
C ARG A 47 4.99 1.78 1.89
N VAL A 48 3.86 1.11 1.74
CA VAL A 48 3.59 0.17 0.65
C VAL A 48 3.47 0.90 -0.69
N LEU A 49 2.83 2.07 -0.71
CA LEU A 49 2.74 2.91 -1.90
C LEU A 49 4.11 3.41 -2.34
N ALA A 50 4.93 3.91 -1.41
CA ALA A 50 6.30 4.33 -1.70
C ALA A 50 7.12 3.18 -2.31
N ARG A 51 7.06 1.98 -1.71
CA ARG A 51 7.73 0.80 -2.27
C ARG A 51 7.26 0.45 -3.67
N PHE A 52 5.95 0.57 -3.96
CA PHE A 52 5.43 0.38 -5.31
C PHE A 52 6.03 1.39 -6.30
N LEU A 53 6.09 2.66 -5.92
CA LEU A 53 6.69 3.72 -6.73
C LEU A 53 8.17 3.43 -7.00
N ASP A 54 8.92 2.98 -5.98
CA ASP A 54 10.31 2.57 -6.12
C ASP A 54 10.49 1.42 -7.13
N ILE A 55 9.66 0.37 -7.04
CA ILE A 55 9.74 -0.79 -7.94
C ILE A 55 9.40 -0.39 -9.38
N MET A 56 8.42 0.51 -9.56
CA MET A 56 8.01 0.99 -10.87
C MET A 56 8.94 2.09 -11.42
N ASN A 57 9.89 2.56 -10.60
CA ASN A 57 10.73 3.72 -10.87
C ASN A 57 9.90 4.95 -11.29
N TRP A 58 8.85 5.25 -10.50
CA TRP A 58 7.94 6.36 -10.73
C TRP A 58 8.03 7.37 -9.59
N SER A 59 7.90 8.66 -9.95
CA SER A 59 7.55 9.68 -8.97
C SER A 59 6.06 9.57 -8.62
N LEU A 60 5.67 10.09 -7.45
CA LEU A 60 4.26 10.17 -7.04
C LEU A 60 3.44 10.99 -8.05
N ASP A 61 4.03 12.06 -8.59
CA ASP A 61 3.40 12.95 -9.55
C ASP A 61 3.22 12.27 -10.91
N ASP A 62 4.24 11.58 -11.42
CA ASP A 62 4.13 10.82 -12.67
C ASP A 62 3.07 9.72 -12.58
N PHE A 63 3.03 9.01 -11.44
CA PHE A 63 2.01 8.01 -11.19
C PHE A 63 0.60 8.61 -11.19
N THR A 64 0.41 9.73 -10.48
CA THR A 64 -0.89 10.39 -10.37
C THR A 64 -1.34 11.00 -11.69
N ARG A 65 -0.42 11.64 -12.42
CA ARG A 65 -0.65 12.20 -13.76
C ARG A 65 -1.01 11.11 -14.76
N LEU A 66 -0.24 10.03 -14.82
CA LEU A 66 -0.54 8.89 -15.68
C LEU A 66 -1.93 8.30 -15.39
N ALA A 67 -2.32 8.24 -14.12
CA ALA A 67 -3.63 7.74 -13.71
C ALA A 67 -4.79 8.59 -14.26
N LYS A 68 -4.60 9.92 -14.32
CA LYS A 68 -5.58 10.88 -14.82
C LYS A 68 -5.60 10.93 -16.36
N ASP A 69 -4.42 10.93 -16.98
CA ASP A 69 -4.26 11.13 -18.43
C ASP A 69 -4.49 9.84 -19.24
N ASP A 70 -4.01 8.69 -18.75
CA ASP A 70 -4.12 7.40 -19.42
C ASP A 70 -4.39 6.26 -18.43
N LYS A 71 -5.63 6.26 -17.91
CA LYS A 71 -6.11 5.22 -17.00
C LYS A 71 -5.95 3.80 -17.58
N ARG A 72 -6.20 3.61 -18.87
CA ARG A 72 -6.11 2.28 -19.51
C ARG A 72 -4.66 1.80 -19.58
N GLY A 73 -3.72 2.68 -19.88
CA GLY A 73 -2.29 2.42 -19.84
C GLY A 73 -1.82 2.07 -18.42
N LEU A 74 -2.26 2.84 -17.42
CA LEU A 74 -1.96 2.53 -16.02
C LEU A 74 -2.45 1.13 -15.62
N GLU A 75 -3.72 0.81 -15.89
CA GLU A 75 -4.28 -0.51 -15.53
C GLU A 75 -3.52 -1.67 -16.19
N ARG A 76 -3.07 -1.49 -17.44
CA ARG A 76 -2.22 -2.48 -18.12
C ARG A 76 -0.88 -2.66 -17.40
N ARG A 77 -0.24 -1.57 -16.99
CA ARG A 77 1.04 -1.62 -16.25
C ARG A 77 0.86 -2.24 -14.87
N LEU A 78 -0.24 -1.96 -14.19
CA LEU A 78 -0.60 -2.60 -12.91
C LEU A 78 -0.83 -4.10 -13.07
N GLU A 79 -1.44 -4.54 -14.16
CA GLU A 79 -1.57 -5.97 -14.46
C GLU A 79 -0.21 -6.62 -14.69
N ILE A 80 0.67 -5.99 -15.47
CA ILE A 80 2.05 -6.47 -15.68
C ILE A 80 2.81 -6.55 -14.36
N PHE A 81 2.71 -5.52 -13.51
CA PHE A 81 3.31 -5.50 -12.18
C PHE A 81 2.83 -6.68 -11.33
N ALA A 82 1.52 -6.94 -11.31
CA ALA A 82 0.95 -8.09 -10.59
C ALA A 82 1.52 -9.42 -11.09
N ARG A 83 1.59 -9.61 -12.41
CA ARG A 83 2.17 -10.83 -13.01
C ARG A 83 3.65 -11.00 -12.68
N GLY A 84 4.42 -9.91 -12.70
CA GLY A 84 5.84 -9.92 -12.34
C GLY A 84 6.07 -10.33 -10.87
N LEU A 85 5.22 -9.86 -9.95
CA LEU A 85 5.28 -10.31 -8.56
C LEU A 85 4.89 -11.78 -8.41
N GLU A 86 3.86 -12.25 -9.11
CA GLU A 86 3.48 -13.67 -9.11
C GLU A 86 4.61 -14.57 -9.61
N SER A 87 5.27 -14.20 -10.71
CA SER A 87 6.39 -14.98 -11.26
C SER A 87 7.61 -15.02 -10.33
N GLN A 88 7.75 -14.02 -9.46
CA GLN A 88 8.78 -13.97 -8.43
C GLN A 88 8.37 -14.71 -7.14
N GLY A 89 7.20 -15.36 -7.10
CA GLY A 89 6.74 -16.14 -5.96
C GLY A 89 6.13 -15.33 -4.81
N TYR A 90 5.79 -14.05 -5.04
CA TYR A 90 5.14 -13.25 -4.01
C TYR A 90 3.75 -13.81 -3.68
N LYS A 91 3.45 -13.87 -2.38
CA LYS A 91 2.13 -14.32 -1.90
C LYS A 91 1.04 -13.36 -2.40
N ARG A 92 -0.13 -13.92 -2.74
CA ARG A 92 -1.33 -13.15 -3.12
C ARG A 92 -1.69 -12.07 -2.10
N ALA A 93 -1.53 -12.35 -0.80
CA ALA A 93 -1.77 -11.37 0.26
C ALA A 93 -0.85 -10.14 0.13
N THR A 94 0.43 -10.35 -0.18
CA THR A 94 1.41 -9.28 -0.40
C THR A 94 1.05 -8.43 -1.62
N ILE A 95 0.70 -9.08 -2.74
CA ILE A 95 0.28 -8.38 -3.96
C ILE A 95 -0.98 -7.56 -3.70
N ASN A 96 -1.97 -8.14 -3.02
CA ASN A 96 -3.18 -7.42 -2.63
C ASN A 96 -2.90 -6.21 -1.73
N ASN A 97 -1.85 -6.26 -0.90
CA ASN A 97 -1.47 -5.12 -0.05
C ASN A 97 -1.04 -3.91 -0.90
N TYR A 98 -0.23 -4.12 -1.94
CA TYR A 98 0.09 -3.05 -2.90
C TYR A 98 -1.17 -2.46 -3.52
N PHE A 99 -2.08 -3.30 -4.00
CA PHE A 99 -3.32 -2.83 -4.62
C PHE A 99 -4.28 -2.11 -3.67
N LYS A 100 -4.23 -2.40 -2.37
CA LYS A 100 -4.99 -1.62 -1.36
C LYS A 100 -4.44 -0.19 -1.27
N ALA A 101 -3.13 -0.05 -1.14
CA ALA A 101 -2.47 1.26 -1.06
C ALA A 101 -2.67 2.07 -2.35
N ILE A 102 -2.45 1.45 -3.51
CA ILE A 102 -2.66 2.06 -4.84
C ILE A 102 -4.10 2.57 -4.99
N ARG A 103 -5.11 1.75 -4.70
CA ARG A 103 -6.51 2.17 -4.82
C ARG A 103 -6.87 3.27 -3.83
N SER A 104 -6.35 3.20 -2.60
CA SER A 104 -6.56 4.23 -1.59
C SER A 104 -6.08 5.60 -2.07
N TRP A 105 -4.85 5.66 -2.59
CA TRP A 105 -4.28 6.89 -3.16
C TRP A 105 -5.05 7.38 -4.38
N LEU A 106 -5.30 6.50 -5.35
CA LEU A 106 -5.98 6.89 -6.59
C LEU A 106 -7.39 7.39 -6.34
N ARG A 107 -8.15 6.73 -5.45
CA ARG A 107 -9.50 7.19 -5.08
C ARG A 107 -9.47 8.56 -4.42
N TYR A 108 -8.49 8.83 -3.56
CA TYR A 108 -8.33 10.16 -2.96
C TYR A 108 -8.01 11.25 -3.99
N ASN A 109 -7.48 10.85 -5.14
CA ASN A 109 -7.16 11.72 -6.29
C ASN A 109 -8.21 11.62 -7.41
N ASP A 110 -9.44 11.20 -7.09
CA ASP A 110 -10.59 11.09 -8.01
C ASP A 110 -10.38 10.11 -9.18
N VAL A 111 -9.51 9.11 -9.02
CA VAL A 111 -9.27 8.06 -10.01
C VAL A 111 -9.74 6.70 -9.49
N GLU A 112 -10.78 6.15 -10.13
CA GLU A 112 -11.22 4.78 -9.90
C GLU A 112 -10.76 3.81 -11.00
N LEU A 113 -10.04 2.77 -10.57
CA LEU A 113 -9.68 1.62 -11.41
C LEU A 113 -10.92 0.75 -11.66
N THR A 114 -11.16 0.39 -12.91
CA THR A 114 -12.34 -0.40 -13.31
C THR A 114 -11.98 -1.84 -13.65
N ARG A 115 -10.73 -2.12 -14.04
CA ARG A 115 -10.29 -3.48 -14.36
C ARG A 115 -10.01 -4.31 -13.11
N ARG A 116 -10.57 -5.52 -13.10
CA ARG A 116 -10.27 -6.52 -12.07
C ARG A 116 -9.02 -7.31 -12.45
N ILE A 117 -7.94 -7.09 -11.72
CA ILE A 117 -6.71 -7.88 -11.81
C ILE A 117 -6.90 -9.19 -11.03
N LYS A 118 -6.99 -10.31 -11.75
CA LYS A 118 -7.12 -11.65 -11.15
C LYS A 118 -5.75 -12.23 -10.85
N LEU A 119 -5.52 -12.62 -9.59
CA LEU A 119 -4.33 -13.34 -9.16
C LEU A 119 -4.60 -14.86 -9.14
N SER A 120 -3.56 -15.65 -9.38
CA SER A 120 -3.57 -17.10 -9.26
C SER A 120 -4.02 -17.54 -7.86
N LYS A 121 -4.63 -18.73 -7.77
CA LYS A 121 -4.99 -19.32 -6.48
C LYS A 121 -3.71 -19.74 -5.78
N THR A 122 -3.43 -19.14 -4.63
CA THR A 122 -2.45 -19.67 -3.69
C THR A 122 -3.15 -20.69 -2.80
N GLU A 123 -2.59 -21.88 -2.63
CA GLU A 123 -3.06 -22.80 -1.60
C GLU A 123 -2.92 -22.12 -0.22
N SER A 124 -4.02 -22.00 0.52
CA SER A 124 -3.97 -21.50 1.88
C SER A 124 -3.28 -22.56 2.74
N ARG A 125 -2.12 -22.24 3.31
CA ARG A 125 -1.59 -23.05 4.41
C ARG A 125 -2.62 -23.04 5.53
N ARG A 126 -3.05 -24.22 6.00
CA ARG A 126 -3.88 -24.32 7.20
C ARG A 126 -3.10 -23.70 8.34
N GLU A 127 -3.68 -22.71 9.00
CA GLU A 127 -3.16 -22.18 10.25
C GLU A 127 -3.21 -23.31 11.28
N MET A 128 -2.06 -23.67 11.84
CA MET A 128 -1.98 -24.67 12.90
C MET A 128 -2.26 -23.97 14.22
N VAL A 129 -3.32 -24.40 14.90
CA VAL A 129 -3.59 -23.99 16.28
C VAL A 129 -2.75 -24.89 17.20
N PRO A 130 -1.88 -24.32 18.06
CA PRO A 130 -1.11 -25.11 19.02
C PRO A 130 -2.04 -25.94 19.93
N SER A 131 -1.62 -27.16 20.26
CA SER A 131 -2.32 -27.98 21.26
C SER A 131 -2.11 -27.43 22.68
N GLN A 132 -2.88 -27.90 23.66
CA GLN A 132 -2.68 -27.52 25.06
C GLN A 132 -1.27 -27.90 25.56
N ASP A 133 -0.73 -29.02 25.09
CA ASP A 133 0.63 -29.46 25.43
C ASP A 133 1.70 -28.54 24.82
N ASP A 134 1.50 -28.07 23.59
CA ASP A 134 2.39 -27.09 22.94
C ASP A 134 2.39 -25.75 23.70
N VAL A 135 1.24 -25.33 24.21
CA VAL A 135 1.10 -24.11 25.02
C VAL A 135 1.77 -24.27 26.38
N ALA A 136 1.65 -25.45 27.01
CA ALA A 136 2.27 -25.74 28.31
C ALA A 136 3.81 -25.76 28.27
N LEU A 137 4.42 -25.92 27.09
CA LEU A 137 5.88 -25.89 26.90
C LEU A 137 6.48 -24.48 26.82
N ILE A 138 5.65 -23.45 26.64
CA ILE A 138 6.09 -22.05 26.43
C ILE A 138 5.57 -21.07 27.50
N LEU A 139 4.88 -21.60 28.53
CA LEU A 139 4.42 -20.89 29.73
C LEU A 139 5.26 -21.32 30.94
#